data_AF-A0AAD7BIL2-F1
#
_entry.id   AF-A0AAD7BIL2-F1
#
_cell.length_a   1.000
_cell.length_b   1.000
_cell.length_c   1.000
_cell.angle_alpha   90.00
_cell.angle_beta   90.00
_cell.angle_gamma   90.00
#
_symmetry.space_group_name_H-M   'P 1'
#
loop_
_entity.id
_entity.type
_entity.pdbx_description
1 polymer ?
#
loop_
_entity_poly.entity_id
_entity_poly.type
_entity_poly.pdbx_seq_one_letter_code
_entity_poly.pdbx_strand_id
1 'polypeptide(L)'
;MSGRITQLLRAHTAEFVDAIAKRAPSQVDQVCSEHVARLVAREGRAIQELLTHKPHVKVNDLLANFNLQGLSEQLKLVAPVFWGLLESVSDTIPKQESEETPASSKRKRDNNMVFTTACAMMSLLRSQKANNFQAVIGLFLFGSGAAKREIEVFSHAGISLSYKSVMKYIENLSIEGVKQFQAVWKECECSIVWDNLNIAFRVESQRLDNKNHFDNGTTATLIPIYNPITGESRTPRGTLPLNMKPPRTSTRRREGTFQRSQRSLLARWTRVGSNSTTGLNGIREQEGVSGARAQIG
;
A
#
# COMPACT_ATOMS: atom_id res chain seq x y z
N MET A 1 41.38 12.54 -42.98
CA MET A 1 41.38 11.10 -42.63
C MET A 1 40.07 10.49 -43.14
N SER A 2 40.20 9.39 -43.89
CA SER A 2 39.29 8.94 -44.94
C SER A 2 38.07 8.15 -44.44
N GLY A 3 36.90 8.35 -45.07
CA GLY A 3 35.66 7.61 -44.75
C GLY A 3 35.80 6.08 -44.82
N ARG A 4 36.82 5.56 -45.54
CA ARG A 4 37.16 4.13 -45.54
C ARG A 4 37.66 3.62 -44.18
N ILE A 5 38.40 4.44 -43.42
CA ILE A 5 38.88 4.09 -42.08
C ILE A 5 37.71 4.07 -41.10
N THR A 6 36.78 5.01 -41.20
CA THR A 6 35.56 5.02 -40.37
C THR A 6 34.67 3.80 -40.64
N GLN A 7 34.56 3.37 -41.91
CA GLN A 7 33.79 2.19 -42.28
C GLN A 7 34.45 0.89 -41.80
N LEU A 8 35.78 0.78 -41.93
CA LEU A 8 36.56 -0.34 -41.39
C LEU A 8 36.46 -0.42 -39.86
N LEU A 9 36.57 0.72 -39.16
CA LEU A 9 36.38 0.78 -37.72
C LEU A 9 34.97 0.31 -37.35
N ARG A 10 33.91 0.84 -37.97
CA ARG A 10 32.53 0.41 -37.68
C ARG A 10 32.29 -1.09 -37.92
N ALA A 11 32.87 -1.66 -38.98
CA ALA A 11 32.69 -3.07 -39.31
C ALA A 11 33.44 -4.01 -38.34
N HIS A 12 34.60 -3.60 -37.82
CA HIS A 12 35.48 -4.46 -37.01
C HIS A 12 35.67 -3.98 -35.56
N THR A 13 34.85 -3.04 -35.06
CA THR A 13 35.03 -2.47 -33.71
C THR A 13 35.02 -3.56 -32.64
N ALA A 14 34.11 -4.54 -32.74
CA ALA A 14 34.00 -5.63 -31.78
C ALA A 14 35.27 -6.50 -31.74
N GLU A 15 35.83 -6.84 -32.90
CA GLU A 15 37.06 -7.64 -33.01
C GLU A 15 38.27 -6.89 -32.46
N PHE A 16 38.36 -5.58 -32.71
CA PHE A 16 39.41 -4.74 -32.14
C PHE A 16 39.29 -4.64 -30.62
N VAL A 17 38.10 -4.43 -30.10
CA VAL A 17 37.86 -4.36 -28.64
C VAL A 17 38.19 -5.69 -27.98
N ASP A 18 37.80 -6.82 -28.58
CA ASP A 18 38.13 -8.16 -28.06
C ASP A 18 39.64 -8.45 -28.12
N ALA A 19 40.31 -8.07 -29.21
CA ALA A 19 41.77 -8.21 -29.33
C ALA A 19 42.54 -7.35 -28.31
N ILE A 20 42.06 -6.13 -28.03
CA ILE A 20 42.63 -5.24 -27.01
C ILE A 20 42.35 -5.80 -25.61
N ALA A 21 41.14 -6.31 -25.36
CA ALA A 21 40.76 -6.94 -24.10
C ALA A 21 41.63 -8.15 -23.78
N LYS A 22 41.95 -8.98 -24.78
CA LYS A 22 42.87 -10.12 -24.63
C LYS A 22 44.30 -9.70 -24.29
N ARG A 23 44.75 -8.52 -24.71
CA ARG A 23 46.14 -8.05 -24.54
C ARG A 23 46.35 -7.23 -23.28
N ALA A 24 45.35 -6.45 -22.85
CA ALA A 24 45.41 -5.59 -21.67
C ALA A 24 44.04 -5.56 -20.96
N PRO A 25 43.62 -6.68 -20.35
CA PRO A 25 42.28 -6.83 -19.78
C PRO A 25 41.97 -5.77 -18.73
N SER A 26 42.93 -5.48 -17.84
CA SER A 26 42.76 -4.49 -16.76
C SER A 26 42.48 -3.07 -17.27
N GLN A 27 43.08 -2.66 -18.39
CA GLN A 27 42.87 -1.34 -18.97
C GLN A 27 41.51 -1.25 -19.65
N VAL A 28 41.08 -2.31 -20.35
CA VAL A 28 39.77 -2.35 -20.99
C VAL A 28 38.66 -2.39 -19.95
N ASP A 29 38.78 -3.21 -18.91
CA ASP A 29 37.80 -3.31 -17.83
C ASP A 29 37.63 -1.96 -17.12
N GLN A 30 38.73 -1.25 -16.86
CA GLN A 30 38.68 0.08 -16.27
C GLN A 30 37.92 1.07 -17.17
N VAL A 31 38.28 1.15 -18.45
CA VAL A 31 37.65 2.07 -19.40
C VAL A 31 36.17 1.74 -19.60
N CYS A 32 35.84 0.45 -19.71
CA CYS A 32 34.46 -0.04 -19.82
C CYS A 32 33.66 0.30 -18.56
N SER A 33 34.21 0.05 -17.37
CA SER A 33 33.58 0.38 -16.09
C SER A 33 33.32 1.88 -15.97
N GLU A 34 34.31 2.73 -16.29
CA GLU A 34 34.16 4.19 -16.29
C GLU A 34 33.13 4.68 -17.32
N HIS A 35 33.03 4.02 -18.47
CA HIS A 35 32.03 4.35 -19.50
C HIS A 35 30.62 3.98 -19.03
N VAL A 36 30.42 2.76 -18.53
CA VAL A 36 29.14 2.28 -18.00
C VAL A 36 28.70 3.12 -16.80
N ALA A 37 29.62 3.43 -15.88
CA ALA A 37 29.33 4.28 -14.73
C ALA A 37 28.81 5.66 -15.14
N ARG A 38 29.37 6.26 -16.20
CA ARG A 38 28.88 7.54 -16.74
C ARG A 38 27.49 7.43 -17.36
N LEU A 39 27.20 6.35 -18.08
CA LEU A 39 25.87 6.09 -18.65
C LEU A 39 24.84 5.90 -17.53
N VAL A 40 25.10 5.01 -16.57
CA VAL A 40 24.22 4.76 -15.42
C VAL A 40 24.05 6.01 -14.57
N ALA A 41 25.08 6.84 -14.39
CA ALA A 41 24.96 8.12 -13.68
C ALA A 41 24.05 9.13 -14.40
N ARG A 42 24.03 9.12 -15.74
CA ARG A 42 23.12 9.93 -16.55
C ARG A 42 21.69 9.42 -16.44
N GLU A 43 21.49 8.11 -16.56
CA GLU A 43 20.18 7.47 -16.38
C GLU A 43 19.65 7.71 -14.96
N GLY A 44 20.49 7.58 -13.95
CA GLY A 44 20.14 7.86 -12.54
C GLY A 44 19.72 9.30 -12.27
N ARG A 45 20.14 10.28 -13.10
CA ARG A 45 19.59 11.65 -13.05
C ARG A 45 18.18 11.70 -13.63
N ALA A 46 17.95 11.03 -14.74
CA ALA A 46 16.64 11.00 -15.36
C ALA A 46 15.62 10.22 -14.51
N ILE A 47 16.02 9.11 -13.87
CA ILE A 47 15.21 8.40 -12.87
C ILE A 47 14.87 9.33 -11.71
N GLN A 48 15.86 10.08 -11.20
CA GLN A 48 15.64 11.03 -10.10
C GLN A 48 14.58 12.07 -10.48
N GLU A 49 14.67 12.64 -11.67
CA GLU A 49 13.68 13.61 -12.15
C GLU A 49 12.28 13.01 -12.26
N LEU A 50 12.17 11.77 -12.75
CA LEU A 50 10.90 11.04 -12.83
C LEU A 50 10.25 10.81 -11.46
N LEU A 51 11.05 10.42 -10.47
CA LEU A 51 10.59 10.08 -9.11
C LEU A 51 10.55 11.27 -8.15
N THR A 52 10.95 12.46 -8.59
CA THR A 52 10.89 13.68 -7.79
C THR A 52 9.46 14.17 -7.63
N HIS A 53 9.08 14.41 -6.38
CA HIS A 53 7.80 15.03 -6.08
C HIS A 53 7.81 16.49 -6.56
N LYS A 54 6.92 16.83 -7.49
CA LYS A 54 6.78 18.21 -7.95
C LYS A 54 6.06 19.03 -6.85
N PRO A 55 6.53 20.24 -6.48
CA PRO A 55 6.02 20.98 -5.31
C PRO A 55 4.52 21.28 -5.29
N HIS A 56 3.83 21.20 -6.43
CA HIS A 56 2.41 21.54 -6.58
C HIS A 56 1.48 20.33 -6.69
N VAL A 57 2.03 19.10 -6.65
CA VAL A 57 1.22 17.87 -6.75
C VAL A 57 0.67 17.54 -5.37
N LYS A 58 -0.65 17.33 -5.28
CA LYS A 58 -1.29 16.92 -4.02
C LYS A 58 -0.91 15.48 -3.69
N VAL A 59 -0.89 15.13 -2.41
CA VAL A 59 -0.65 13.75 -1.96
C VAL A 59 -1.76 12.84 -2.48
N ASN A 60 -3.01 13.32 -2.50
CA ASN A 60 -4.13 12.55 -3.04
C ASN A 60 -3.94 12.21 -4.53
N ASP A 61 -3.42 13.16 -5.32
CA ASP A 61 -3.17 12.96 -6.75
C ASP A 61 -2.02 11.97 -6.97
N LEU A 62 -1.00 11.99 -6.10
CA LEU A 62 0.08 11.01 -6.12
C LEU A 62 -0.46 9.58 -5.92
N LEU A 63 -1.33 9.38 -4.93
CA LEU A 63 -1.89 8.07 -4.62
C LEU A 63 -2.85 7.57 -5.71
N ALA A 64 -3.70 8.46 -6.24
CA ALA A 64 -4.68 8.10 -7.26
C ALA A 64 -4.03 7.73 -8.61
N ASN A 65 -2.92 8.37 -8.97
CA ASN A 65 -2.24 8.17 -10.24
C ASN A 65 -1.08 7.16 -10.18
N PHE A 66 -0.75 6.64 -9.00
CA PHE A 66 0.36 5.71 -8.88
C PHE A 66 0.03 4.35 -9.51
N ASN A 67 0.83 3.95 -10.49
CA ASN A 67 0.74 2.65 -11.13
C ASN A 67 2.14 2.02 -11.25
N LEU A 68 2.33 0.85 -10.63
CA LEU A 68 3.60 0.13 -10.65
C LEU A 68 4.00 -0.34 -12.06
N GLN A 69 3.03 -0.80 -12.86
CA GLN A 69 3.31 -1.27 -14.22
C GLN A 69 3.68 -0.11 -15.14
N GLY A 70 2.94 0.99 -15.07
CA GLY A 70 3.28 2.20 -15.82
C GLY A 70 4.65 2.77 -15.40
N LEU A 71 4.98 2.70 -14.12
CA LEU A 71 6.28 3.15 -13.62
C LEU A 71 7.43 2.28 -14.13
N SER A 72 7.26 0.95 -14.17
CA SER A 72 8.30 0.05 -14.67
C SER A 72 8.58 0.27 -16.17
N GLU A 73 7.54 0.47 -16.96
CA GLU A 73 7.65 0.81 -18.39
C GLU A 73 8.39 2.14 -18.60
N GLN A 74 8.04 3.17 -17.82
CA GLN A 74 8.73 4.46 -17.87
C GLN A 74 10.21 4.35 -17.45
N LEU A 75 10.50 3.58 -16.41
CA LEU A 75 11.89 3.36 -15.96
C LEU A 75 12.72 2.60 -17.00
N LYS A 76 12.13 1.62 -17.69
CA LYS A 76 12.79 0.90 -18.79
C LYS A 76 13.16 1.84 -19.95
N LEU A 77 12.31 2.84 -20.24
CA LEU A 77 12.59 3.85 -21.25
C LEU A 77 13.66 4.87 -20.82
N VAL A 78 13.65 5.26 -19.54
CA VAL A 78 14.53 6.29 -18.99
C VAL A 78 15.92 5.75 -18.65
N ALA A 79 16.02 4.48 -18.27
CA ALA A 79 17.24 3.83 -17.83
C ALA A 79 17.48 2.46 -18.50
N PRO A 80 17.56 2.40 -19.84
CA PRO A 80 17.69 1.14 -20.57
C PRO A 80 19.00 0.40 -20.26
N VAL A 81 20.12 1.11 -20.03
CA VAL A 81 21.42 0.47 -19.73
C VAL A 81 21.39 -0.15 -18.34
N PHE A 82 20.95 0.60 -17.33
CA PHE A 82 20.82 0.06 -15.97
C PHE A 82 19.81 -1.08 -15.91
N TRP A 83 18.67 -0.96 -16.60
CA TRP A 83 17.68 -2.02 -16.68
C TRP A 83 18.23 -3.27 -17.37
N GLY A 84 18.91 -3.11 -18.50
CA GLY A 84 19.54 -4.22 -19.23
C GLY A 84 20.66 -4.89 -18.42
N LEU A 85 21.40 -4.14 -17.61
CA LEU A 85 22.37 -4.71 -16.66
C LEU A 85 21.67 -5.58 -15.62
N LEU A 86 20.58 -5.08 -15.01
CA LEU A 86 19.80 -5.88 -14.04
C LEU A 86 19.22 -7.14 -14.68
N GLU A 87 18.73 -7.05 -15.92
CA GLU A 87 18.22 -8.19 -16.69
C GLU A 87 19.33 -9.21 -16.94
N SER A 88 20.48 -8.78 -17.48
CA SER A 88 21.62 -9.64 -17.79
C SER A 88 22.23 -10.34 -16.56
N VAL A 89 22.21 -9.70 -15.39
CA VAL A 89 22.71 -10.27 -14.13
C VAL A 89 21.68 -11.19 -13.48
N SER A 90 20.39 -10.93 -13.70
CA SER A 90 19.30 -11.70 -13.11
C SER A 90 18.88 -12.90 -13.94
N ASP A 91 19.23 -12.91 -15.23
CA ASP A 91 19.08 -14.06 -16.10
C ASP A 91 19.92 -15.22 -15.58
N THR A 92 19.25 -16.11 -14.87
CA THR A 92 19.82 -17.39 -14.47
C THR A 92 19.98 -18.21 -15.74
N ILE A 93 21.21 -18.72 -15.97
CA ILE A 93 21.56 -19.70 -17.01
C ILE A 93 20.37 -20.63 -17.24
N PRO A 94 19.85 -20.79 -18.47
CA PRO A 94 18.73 -21.67 -18.72
C PRO A 94 19.07 -23.07 -18.20
N LYS A 95 18.42 -23.47 -17.10
CA LYS A 95 18.30 -24.88 -16.76
C LYS A 95 17.61 -25.51 -17.95
N GLN A 96 18.33 -26.37 -18.66
CA GLN A 96 17.79 -27.22 -19.71
C GLN A 96 16.41 -27.70 -19.29
N GLU A 97 15.44 -27.43 -20.15
CA GLU A 97 14.06 -27.87 -20.05
C GLU A 97 14.09 -29.39 -19.88
N SER A 98 13.94 -29.83 -18.63
CA SER A 98 13.38 -31.15 -18.37
C SER A 98 11.88 -30.95 -18.58
N GLU A 99 11.42 -31.37 -19.74
CA GLU A 99 10.00 -31.65 -19.98
C GLU A 99 9.44 -32.47 -18.82
N GLU A 100 8.14 -32.30 -18.58
CA GLU A 100 7.28 -33.09 -17.67
C GLU A 100 7.12 -32.56 -16.22
N THR A 101 6.23 -31.58 -16.03
CA THR A 101 4.96 -31.75 -15.28
C THR A 101 4.21 -30.40 -15.11
N PRO A 102 2.91 -30.30 -15.44
CA PRO A 102 2.14 -29.05 -15.39
C PRO A 102 1.50 -28.84 -14.01
N ALA A 103 2.29 -28.87 -12.93
CA ALA A 103 1.74 -28.75 -11.58
C ALA A 103 2.76 -28.23 -10.54
N SER A 104 3.31 -27.05 -10.76
CA SER A 104 3.47 -26.00 -9.73
C SER A 104 4.24 -24.84 -10.36
N SER A 105 3.52 -23.84 -10.85
CA SER A 105 4.10 -22.54 -11.12
C SER A 105 4.57 -21.94 -9.79
N LYS A 106 5.77 -22.31 -9.34
CA LYS A 106 6.48 -21.58 -8.28
C LYS A 106 6.46 -20.14 -8.74
N ARG A 107 5.70 -19.30 -8.02
CA ARG A 107 5.48 -17.88 -8.35
C ARG A 107 6.84 -17.23 -8.59
N LYS A 108 7.25 -17.14 -9.86
CA LYS A 108 8.46 -16.45 -10.26
C LYS A 108 8.21 -15.01 -9.81
N ARG A 109 9.11 -14.46 -8.99
CA ARG A 109 8.98 -13.07 -8.56
C ARG A 109 8.89 -12.21 -9.82
N ASP A 110 8.02 -11.22 -9.80
CA ASP A 110 7.91 -10.30 -10.93
C ASP A 110 9.21 -9.47 -10.99
N ASN A 111 10.07 -9.81 -11.95
CA ASN A 111 11.35 -9.14 -12.16
C ASN A 111 11.16 -7.63 -12.34
N ASN A 112 10.06 -7.21 -12.98
CA ASN A 112 9.77 -5.79 -13.20
C ASN A 112 9.59 -5.04 -11.89
N MET A 113 8.92 -5.64 -10.91
CA MET A 113 8.72 -5.03 -9.59
C MET A 113 10.04 -4.90 -8.83
N VAL A 114 10.90 -5.93 -8.91
CA VAL A 114 12.23 -5.90 -8.26
C VAL A 114 13.11 -4.82 -8.89
N PHE A 115 13.16 -4.75 -10.22
CA PHE A 115 13.96 -3.76 -10.93
C PHE A 115 13.45 -2.34 -10.72
N THR A 116 12.13 -2.15 -10.70
CA THR A 116 11.50 -0.87 -10.34
C THR A 116 11.91 -0.41 -8.95
N THR A 117 11.88 -1.33 -7.98
CA THR A 117 12.28 -1.04 -6.60
C THR A 117 13.76 -0.68 -6.52
N ALA A 118 14.64 -1.40 -7.24
CA ALA A 118 16.07 -1.10 -7.30
C ALA A 118 16.34 0.30 -7.91
N CYS A 119 15.64 0.66 -8.98
CA CYS A 119 15.71 2.00 -9.56
C CYS A 119 15.24 3.08 -8.58
N ALA A 120 14.15 2.82 -7.85
CA ALA A 120 13.63 3.73 -6.85
C ALA A 120 14.59 3.92 -5.66
N MET A 121 15.26 2.85 -5.20
CA MET A 121 16.31 2.92 -4.18
C MET A 121 17.48 3.79 -4.65
N MET A 122 17.93 3.59 -5.88
CA MET A 122 19.00 4.42 -6.46
C MET A 122 18.61 5.89 -6.50
N SER A 123 17.38 6.19 -6.92
CA SER A 123 16.83 7.55 -6.94
C SER A 123 16.86 8.21 -5.56
N LEU A 124 16.46 7.49 -4.52
CA LEU A 124 16.46 7.97 -3.14
C LEU A 124 17.87 8.30 -2.64
N LEU A 125 18.84 7.43 -2.95
CA LEU A 125 20.25 7.67 -2.61
C LEU A 125 20.80 8.94 -3.27
N ARG A 126 20.32 9.26 -4.47
CA ARG A 126 20.74 10.46 -5.20
C ARG A 126 20.02 11.72 -4.72
N SER A 127 18.75 11.63 -4.34
CA SER A 127 17.98 12.77 -3.85
C SER A 127 16.89 12.35 -2.88
N GLN A 128 16.91 12.97 -1.69
CA GLN A 128 15.85 12.82 -0.69
C GLN A 128 14.49 13.40 -1.14
N LYS A 129 14.47 14.18 -2.25
CA LYS A 129 13.24 14.70 -2.87
C LYS A 129 12.64 13.74 -3.90
N ALA A 130 13.40 12.73 -4.32
CA ALA A 130 13.02 11.76 -5.34
C ALA A 130 12.45 10.48 -4.73
N ASN A 131 11.35 10.67 -3.98
CA ASN A 131 10.83 9.67 -3.06
C ASN A 131 9.34 9.33 -3.29
N ASN A 132 8.78 9.64 -4.47
CA ASN A 132 7.37 9.36 -4.79
C ASN A 132 7.02 7.86 -4.57
N PHE A 133 7.88 6.96 -5.05
CA PHE A 133 7.70 5.52 -4.86
C PHE A 133 7.71 5.15 -3.37
N GLN A 134 8.72 5.61 -2.63
CA GLN A 134 8.86 5.35 -1.20
C GLN A 134 7.72 5.94 -0.37
N ALA A 135 7.14 7.06 -0.81
CA ALA A 135 5.98 7.69 -0.17
C ALA A 135 4.75 6.79 -0.28
N VAL A 136 4.48 6.27 -1.48
CA VAL A 136 3.36 5.35 -1.71
C VAL A 136 3.55 4.05 -0.94
N ILE A 137 4.74 3.44 -0.99
CA ILE A 137 5.03 2.22 -0.22
C ILE A 137 4.94 2.48 1.29
N GLY A 138 5.45 3.62 1.77
CA GLY A 138 5.36 3.99 3.19
C GLY A 138 3.92 4.19 3.67
N LEU A 139 3.08 4.85 2.87
CA LEU A 139 1.65 5.02 3.14
C LEU A 139 0.91 3.67 3.08
N PHE A 140 1.25 2.80 2.13
CA PHE A 140 0.70 1.45 2.03
C PHE A 140 1.02 0.59 3.25
N LEU A 141 2.29 0.57 3.69
CA LEU A 141 2.71 -0.16 4.88
C LEU A 141 1.97 0.34 6.12
N PHE A 142 1.88 1.67 6.28
CA PHE A 142 1.15 2.27 7.39
C PHE A 142 -0.34 1.90 7.35
N GLY A 143 -1.01 2.04 6.19
CA GLY A 143 -2.41 1.69 6.02
C GLY A 143 -2.71 0.20 6.21
N SER A 144 -1.72 -0.66 5.99
CA SER A 144 -1.79 -2.11 6.24
C SER A 144 -1.61 -2.48 7.72
N GLY A 145 -1.34 -1.52 8.60
CA GLY A 145 -1.15 -1.75 10.03
C GLY A 145 0.28 -2.12 10.42
N ALA A 146 1.28 -1.85 9.57
CA ALA A 146 2.68 -2.13 9.90
C ALA A 146 3.13 -1.35 11.14
N ALA A 147 3.89 -2.01 12.02
CA ALA A 147 4.40 -1.38 13.23
C ALA A 147 5.46 -0.32 12.89
N LYS A 148 5.59 0.69 13.75
CA LYS A 148 6.61 1.75 13.58
C LYS A 148 8.02 1.19 13.31
N ARG A 149 8.40 0.13 14.04
CA ARG A 149 9.72 -0.53 13.89
C ARG A 149 9.92 -1.15 12.51
N GLU A 150 8.88 -1.74 11.93
CA GLU A 150 8.94 -2.34 10.59
C GLU A 150 9.14 -1.26 9.53
N ILE A 151 8.37 -0.17 9.62
CA ILE A 151 8.51 0.98 8.73
C ILE A 151 9.90 1.60 8.82
N GLU A 152 10.49 1.67 10.03
CA GLU A 152 11.86 2.14 10.22
C GLU A 152 12.88 1.21 9.54
N VAL A 153 12.72 -0.12 9.66
CA VAL A 153 13.59 -1.08 8.96
C VAL A 153 13.51 -0.90 7.45
N PHE A 154 12.31 -0.79 6.87
CA PHE A 154 12.14 -0.53 5.44
C PHE A 154 12.69 0.83 5.00
N SER A 155 12.60 1.84 5.86
CA SER A 155 13.17 3.16 5.60
C SER A 155 14.69 3.12 5.57
N HIS A 156 15.32 2.39 6.48
CA HIS A 156 16.77 2.21 6.48
C HIS A 156 17.26 1.42 5.25
N ALA A 157 16.45 0.49 4.74
CA ALA A 157 16.71 -0.22 3.49
C ALA A 157 16.43 0.62 2.22
N GLY A 158 15.90 1.84 2.35
CA GLY A 158 15.55 2.71 1.22
C GLY A 158 14.30 2.30 0.43
N ILE A 159 13.50 1.38 0.99
CA ILE A 159 12.26 0.86 0.38
C ILE A 159 11.07 1.79 0.65
N SER A 160 11.03 2.37 1.85
CA SER A 160 9.95 3.27 2.27
C SER A 160 10.49 4.58 2.83
N LEU A 161 9.59 5.51 3.10
CA LEU A 161 9.92 6.68 3.91
C LEU A 161 10.01 6.35 5.40
N SER A 162 10.68 7.22 6.15
CA SER A 162 10.68 7.15 7.60
C SER A 162 9.28 7.37 8.16
N TYR A 163 8.98 6.74 9.30
CA TYR A 163 7.67 6.85 9.95
C TYR A 163 7.22 8.31 10.15
N LYS A 164 8.15 9.18 10.58
CA LYS A 164 7.88 10.63 10.73
C LYS A 164 7.45 11.29 9.42
N SER A 165 8.07 10.90 8.31
CA SER A 165 7.72 11.44 6.99
C SER A 165 6.37 10.90 6.51
N VAL A 166 6.09 9.62 6.74
CA VAL A 166 4.76 9.02 6.45
C VAL A 166 3.66 9.76 7.21
N MET A 167 3.87 10.05 8.50
CA MET A 167 2.92 10.84 9.29
C MET A 167 2.68 12.23 8.72
N LYS A 168 3.74 12.92 8.27
CA LYS A 168 3.59 14.20 7.58
C LYS A 168 2.77 14.08 6.30
N TYR A 169 2.92 12.99 5.54
CA TYR A 169 2.08 12.73 4.36
C TYR A 169 0.61 12.51 4.75
N ILE A 170 0.33 11.83 5.86
CA ILE A 170 -1.03 11.61 6.37
C ILE A 170 -1.66 12.92 6.87
N GLU A 171 -0.90 13.76 7.57
CA GLU A 171 -1.34 15.10 7.98
C GLU A 171 -1.69 15.95 6.76
N ASN A 172 -0.81 15.96 5.75
CA ASN A 172 -1.07 16.67 4.48
C ASN A 172 -2.31 16.12 3.77
N LEU A 173 -2.47 14.80 3.70
CA LEU A 173 -3.64 14.16 3.11
C LEU A 173 -4.92 14.52 3.86
N SER A 174 -4.85 14.62 5.19
CA SER A 174 -5.97 15.06 6.04
C SER A 174 -6.33 16.52 5.77
N ILE A 175 -5.33 17.41 5.65
CA ILE A 175 -5.55 18.82 5.28
C ILE A 175 -6.17 18.95 3.90
N GLU A 176 -5.70 18.17 2.92
CA GLU A 176 -6.28 18.10 1.58
C GLU A 176 -7.73 17.61 1.61
N GLY A 177 -8.02 16.56 2.39
CA GLY A 177 -9.37 16.03 2.58
C GLY A 177 -10.32 17.04 3.22
N VAL A 178 -9.87 17.78 4.24
CA VAL A 178 -10.66 18.87 4.86
C VAL A 178 -10.96 19.98 3.84
N LYS A 179 -10.02 20.34 2.97
CA LYS A 179 -10.26 21.33 1.91
C LYS A 179 -11.30 20.83 0.89
N GLN A 180 -11.23 19.56 0.50
CA GLN A 180 -12.24 18.95 -0.38
C GLN A 180 -13.61 18.94 0.29
N PHE A 181 -13.67 18.57 1.57
CA PHE A 181 -14.89 18.61 2.37
C PHE A 181 -15.51 20.01 2.43
N GLN A 182 -14.70 21.03 2.71
CA GLN A 182 -15.15 22.43 2.76
C GLN A 182 -15.64 22.93 1.39
N ALA A 183 -15.03 22.48 0.29
CA ALA A 183 -15.47 22.82 -1.05
C ALA A 183 -16.87 22.24 -1.33
N VAL A 184 -17.07 20.95 -1.05
CA VAL A 184 -18.36 20.27 -1.21
C VAL A 184 -19.45 20.94 -0.35
N TRP A 185 -19.15 21.24 0.91
CA TRP A 185 -20.08 21.92 1.83
C TRP A 185 -20.56 23.28 1.31
N LYS A 186 -19.69 24.02 0.60
CA LYS A 186 -20.04 25.33 0.05
C LYS A 186 -20.86 25.22 -1.24
N GLU A 187 -20.63 24.17 -2.02
CA GLU A 187 -21.21 23.97 -3.35
C GLU A 187 -22.64 23.39 -3.30
N CYS A 188 -22.88 22.40 -2.44
CA CYS A 188 -24.14 21.65 -2.45
C CYS A 188 -24.75 21.42 -1.07
N GLU A 189 -26.04 21.11 -1.07
CA GLU A 189 -26.73 20.61 0.10
C GLU A 189 -26.23 19.22 0.48
N CYS A 190 -26.08 19.01 1.78
CA CYS A 190 -25.49 17.80 2.31
C CYS A 190 -26.26 17.30 3.53
N SER A 191 -26.37 15.98 3.67
CA SER A 191 -26.81 15.33 4.90
C SER A 191 -25.58 15.05 5.77
N ILE A 192 -25.69 15.28 7.08
CA ILE A 192 -24.64 14.90 8.03
C ILE A 192 -25.12 13.71 8.85
N VAL A 193 -24.37 12.62 8.77
CA VAL A 193 -24.55 11.45 9.62
C VAL A 193 -23.47 11.48 10.69
N TRP A 194 -23.87 11.38 11.95
CA TRP A 194 -22.98 11.41 13.09
C TRP A 194 -23.00 10.02 13.74
N ASP A 195 -21.83 9.49 14.06
CA ASP A 195 -21.68 8.23 14.80
C ASP A 195 -20.63 8.37 15.91
N ASN A 196 -20.73 7.53 16.93
CA ASN A 196 -19.75 7.43 18.00
C ASN A 196 -18.68 6.42 17.59
N LEU A 197 -17.47 6.92 17.36
CA LEU A 197 -16.31 6.08 17.11
C LEU A 197 -15.66 5.72 18.44
N ASN A 198 -15.56 4.43 18.74
CA ASN A 198 -14.91 3.97 19.96
C ASN A 198 -13.73 3.08 19.60
N ILE A 199 -12.51 3.61 19.77
CA ILE A 199 -11.28 2.90 19.42
C ILE A 199 -10.71 2.28 20.69
N ALA A 200 -10.70 0.95 20.74
CA ALA A 200 -10.15 0.19 21.85
C ALA A 200 -8.64 -0.03 21.64
N PHE A 201 -7.80 0.67 22.38
CA PHE A 201 -6.37 0.40 22.40
C PHE A 201 -6.07 -0.67 23.44
N ARG A 202 -5.83 -1.89 22.95
CA ARG A 202 -5.47 -3.04 23.77
C ARG A 202 -3.95 -3.13 23.89
N VAL A 203 -3.48 -3.21 25.13
CA VAL A 203 -2.08 -3.48 25.45
C VAL A 203 -1.95 -4.96 25.77
N GLU A 204 -0.93 -5.62 25.23
CA GLU A 204 -0.68 -7.06 25.41
C GLU A 204 -0.40 -7.43 26.87
N SER A 205 0.29 -6.57 27.61
CA SER A 205 0.48 -6.70 29.06
C SER A 205 0.08 -5.41 29.78
N GLN A 206 -0.95 -5.46 30.63
CA GLN A 206 -1.29 -4.33 31.48
C GLN A 206 -0.19 -4.10 32.51
N ARG A 207 0.43 -2.93 32.47
CA ARG A 207 1.36 -2.45 33.49
C ARG A 207 0.77 -1.23 34.19
N LEU A 208 1.31 -0.86 35.35
CA LEU A 208 0.82 0.29 36.14
C LEU A 208 0.83 1.60 35.33
N ASP A 209 1.77 1.72 34.38
CA ASP A 209 2.00 2.82 33.46
C ASP A 209 1.36 2.64 32.07
N ASN A 210 0.90 1.44 31.71
CA ASN A 210 0.32 1.15 30.39
C ASN A 210 -0.95 0.29 30.51
N LYS A 211 -2.09 0.98 30.57
CA LYS A 211 -3.42 0.38 30.70
C LYS A 211 -4.17 0.41 29.38
N ASN A 212 -5.08 -0.54 29.21
CA ASN A 212 -6.07 -0.46 28.14
C ASN A 212 -6.85 0.83 28.30
N HIS A 213 -6.97 1.59 27.22
CA HIS A 213 -7.79 2.79 27.17
C HIS A 213 -8.71 2.73 25.96
N PHE A 214 -9.86 3.39 26.11
CA PHE A 214 -10.84 3.57 25.06
C PHE A 214 -10.82 5.04 24.67
N ASP A 215 -10.46 5.31 23.43
CA ASP A 215 -10.60 6.64 22.86
C ASP A 215 -11.99 6.76 22.24
N ASN A 216 -12.82 7.58 22.85
CA ASN A 216 -14.14 7.91 22.37
C ASN A 216 -14.05 9.17 21.50
N GLY A 217 -14.50 9.08 20.26
CA GLY A 217 -14.65 10.20 19.34
C GLY A 217 -16.05 10.23 18.75
N THR A 218 -16.46 11.39 18.24
CA THR A 218 -17.64 11.52 17.38
C THR A 218 -17.15 11.76 15.97
N THR A 219 -17.58 10.93 15.02
CA THR A 219 -17.25 11.07 13.61
C THR A 219 -18.48 11.53 12.85
N ALA A 220 -18.30 12.55 12.01
CA ALA A 220 -19.34 13.08 11.14
C ALA A 220 -19.02 12.73 9.69
N THR A 221 -19.96 12.11 8.99
CA THR A 221 -19.88 11.82 7.56
C THR A 221 -20.82 12.76 6.82
N LEU A 222 -20.30 13.44 5.80
CA LEU A 222 -21.07 14.33 4.94
C LEU A 222 -21.47 13.59 3.67
N ILE A 223 -22.76 13.55 3.38
CA ILE A 223 -23.33 12.90 2.20
C ILE A 223 -23.94 14.00 1.31
N PRO A 224 -23.36 14.27 0.12
CA PRO A 224 -23.95 15.20 -0.84
C PRO A 224 -25.34 14.74 -1.25
N ILE A 225 -26.32 15.66 -1.25
CA ILE A 225 -27.68 15.36 -1.68
C ILE A 225 -27.77 15.57 -3.19
N TYR A 226 -28.28 14.58 -3.91
CA TYR A 226 -28.57 14.67 -5.34
C TYR A 226 -30.03 15.05 -5.55
N ASN A 227 -30.30 15.79 -6.63
CA ASN A 227 -31.64 16.17 -6.98
C ASN A 227 -32.45 14.89 -7.32
N PRO A 228 -33.57 14.62 -6.62
CA PRO A 228 -34.33 13.39 -6.82
C PRO A 228 -35.03 13.32 -8.19
N ILE A 229 -35.18 14.44 -8.88
CA ILE A 229 -35.85 14.53 -10.19
C ILE A 229 -34.84 14.25 -11.32
N THR A 230 -33.66 14.86 -11.25
CA THR A 230 -32.65 14.74 -12.32
C THR A 230 -31.62 13.65 -12.05
N GLY A 231 -31.39 13.25 -10.80
CA GLY A 231 -30.45 12.19 -10.40
C GLY A 231 -28.96 12.48 -10.66
N GLU A 232 -28.65 13.35 -11.61
CA GLU A 232 -27.31 13.59 -12.15
C GLU A 232 -26.60 14.79 -11.50
N SER A 233 -27.36 15.76 -10.97
CA SER A 233 -26.82 16.98 -10.39
C SER A 233 -26.99 17.04 -8.87
N ARG A 234 -25.94 17.52 -8.19
CA ARG A 234 -25.99 17.82 -6.75
C ARG A 234 -26.99 18.96 -6.52
N THR A 235 -27.76 18.85 -5.45
CA THR A 235 -28.74 19.87 -5.05
C THR A 235 -27.97 21.15 -4.64
N PRO A 236 -28.17 22.29 -5.32
CA PRO A 236 -27.47 23.53 -4.98
C PRO A 236 -27.85 24.01 -3.59
N ARG A 237 -26.89 24.64 -2.91
CA ARG A 237 -27.11 25.18 -1.57
C ARG A 237 -28.25 26.21 -1.54
N GLY A 238 -29.11 26.13 -0.53
CA GLY A 238 -30.27 27.01 -0.31
C GLY A 238 -31.55 26.60 -1.04
N THR A 239 -31.57 25.50 -1.78
CA THR A 239 -32.75 25.08 -2.58
C THR A 239 -33.72 24.17 -1.82
N LEU A 240 -33.28 23.53 -0.72
CA LEU A 240 -34.15 22.71 0.12
C LEU A 240 -35.07 23.61 0.95
N PRO A 241 -36.40 23.47 0.83
CA PRO A 241 -37.33 24.25 1.63
C PRO A 241 -37.18 23.85 3.10
N LEU A 242 -36.55 24.70 3.90
CA LEU A 242 -36.43 24.58 5.37
C LEU A 242 -37.75 24.91 6.07
N ASN A 243 -38.89 24.54 5.50
CA ASN A 243 -40.16 24.53 6.22
C ASN A 243 -40.04 23.44 7.28
N MET A 244 -39.54 23.84 8.45
CA MET A 244 -39.42 22.97 9.59
C MET A 244 -40.77 22.32 9.85
N LYS A 245 -40.78 21.00 10.01
CA LYS A 245 -41.97 20.33 10.55
C LYS A 245 -42.38 21.08 11.82
N PRO A 246 -43.69 21.30 12.04
CA PRO A 246 -44.15 22.00 13.23
C PRO A 246 -43.52 21.37 14.49
N PRO A 247 -43.22 22.18 15.52
CA PRO A 247 -42.62 21.70 16.76
C PRO A 247 -43.32 20.43 17.24
N ARG A 248 -42.56 19.39 17.53
CA ARG A 248 -43.10 18.09 17.95
C ARG A 248 -43.85 18.28 19.27
N THR A 249 -45.17 18.38 19.23
CA THR A 249 -46.05 18.58 20.40
C THR A 249 -46.23 17.31 21.24
N SER A 250 -45.77 16.15 20.75
CA SER A 250 -45.84 14.90 21.49
C SER A 250 -44.60 14.67 22.34
N THR A 251 -44.48 15.35 23.47
CA THR A 251 -43.83 14.75 24.65
C THR A 251 -44.83 13.78 25.25
N ARG A 252 -44.94 12.57 24.68
CA ARG A 252 -45.49 11.46 25.46
C ARG A 252 -44.45 11.18 26.55
N ARG A 253 -44.59 11.87 27.68
CA ARG A 253 -43.89 11.56 28.92
C ARG A 253 -44.24 10.10 29.19
N ARG A 254 -43.31 9.18 28.92
CA ARG A 254 -43.42 7.79 29.39
C ARG A 254 -43.19 7.84 30.89
N GLU A 255 -44.21 8.28 31.63
CA GLU A 255 -44.32 7.94 33.04
C GLU A 255 -44.44 6.41 33.13
N GLY A 256 -43.45 5.81 33.78
CA GLY A 256 -43.46 4.39 34.18
C GLY A 256 -43.22 3.38 33.06
N THR A 257 -41.96 3.09 32.75
CA THR A 257 -41.40 1.71 32.57
C THR A 257 -39.98 1.75 31.98
N PHE A 258 -39.04 2.48 32.61
CA PHE A 258 -37.61 2.38 32.24
C PHE A 258 -36.86 1.26 32.99
N GLN A 259 -37.56 0.40 33.75
CA GLN A 259 -36.92 -0.69 34.51
C GLN A 259 -37.30 -2.12 34.09
N ARG A 260 -38.05 -2.33 33.00
CA ARG A 260 -38.42 -3.69 32.55
C ARG A 260 -37.83 -4.16 31.22
N SER A 261 -37.16 -3.30 30.45
CA SER A 261 -36.66 -3.69 29.11
C SER A 261 -35.24 -4.28 29.09
N GLN A 262 -34.44 -4.17 30.15
CA GLN A 262 -33.10 -4.81 30.18
C GLN A 262 -33.11 -6.19 30.85
N ARG A 263 -34.06 -6.49 31.74
CA ARG A 263 -34.20 -7.85 32.32
C ARG A 263 -34.85 -8.86 31.37
N SER A 264 -35.69 -8.44 30.42
CA SER A 264 -36.34 -9.38 29.48
C SER A 264 -35.42 -9.87 28.36
N LEU A 265 -34.40 -9.08 27.98
CA LEU A 265 -33.39 -9.49 26.99
C LEU A 265 -32.32 -10.40 27.60
N LEU A 266 -31.92 -10.16 28.86
CA LEU A 266 -31.02 -11.06 29.62
C LEU A 266 -31.67 -12.39 30.00
N ALA A 267 -32.99 -12.45 30.22
CA ALA A 267 -33.71 -13.70 30.47
C ALA A 267 -33.98 -14.54 29.20
N ARG A 268 -33.85 -13.94 28.01
CA ARG A 268 -34.03 -14.63 26.72
C ARG A 268 -32.74 -15.31 26.23
N TRP A 269 -31.59 -14.83 26.70
CA TRP A 269 -30.28 -15.44 26.38
C TRP A 269 -29.92 -16.64 27.29
N THR A 270 -30.41 -16.69 28.53
CA THR A 270 -30.18 -17.82 29.44
C THR A 270 -31.09 -19.04 29.18
N ARG A 271 -32.09 -18.94 28.30
CA ARG A 271 -33.04 -20.03 28.01
C ARG A 271 -32.80 -20.77 26.67
N VAL A 272 -31.80 -20.34 25.89
CA VAL A 272 -31.39 -21.02 24.65
C VAL A 272 -30.21 -21.97 24.86
N GLY A 273 -29.53 -21.90 26.02
CA GLY A 273 -28.37 -22.73 26.35
C GLY A 273 -28.65 -24.03 27.14
N SER A 274 -29.91 -24.42 27.37
CA SER A 274 -30.25 -25.55 28.25
C SER A 274 -31.20 -26.61 27.67
N ASN A 275 -31.46 -26.62 26.36
CA ASN A 275 -32.30 -27.64 25.70
C ASN A 275 -31.56 -28.36 24.56
N SER A 276 -30.37 -28.91 24.83
CA SER A 276 -29.71 -29.89 23.95
C SER A 276 -29.13 -31.04 24.77
N THR A 277 -29.99 -31.72 25.51
CA THR A 277 -29.70 -33.03 26.09
C THR A 277 -31.00 -33.79 26.23
N THR A 278 -31.37 -34.56 25.21
CA THR A 278 -31.95 -35.92 25.30
C THR A 278 -32.54 -36.32 23.95
N GLY A 279 -32.12 -37.50 23.47
CA GLY A 279 -32.79 -38.20 22.39
C GLY A 279 -31.87 -38.65 21.27
N LEU A 280 -31.03 -39.66 21.52
CA LEU A 280 -31.02 -40.92 20.77
C LEU A 280 -29.83 -41.78 21.21
N ASN A 281 -30.10 -42.67 22.17
CA ASN A 281 -29.36 -43.92 22.34
C ASN A 281 -29.82 -44.88 21.25
N GLY A 282 -28.87 -45.50 20.55
CA GLY A 282 -29.16 -46.65 19.70
C GLY A 282 -28.00 -47.07 18.80
N ILE A 283 -27.22 -48.05 19.29
CA ILE A 283 -26.56 -49.16 18.56
C ILE A 283 -25.02 -49.18 18.58
N ARG A 284 -24.52 -50.12 19.42
CA ARG A 284 -23.27 -50.95 19.39
C ARG A 284 -21.90 -50.26 19.46
N GLU A 285 -21.15 -50.44 20.55
CA GLU A 285 -20.23 -51.59 20.81
C GLU A 285 -19.25 -51.88 19.67
N GLN A 286 -18.00 -51.44 19.81
CA GLN A 286 -16.87 -52.34 20.05
C GLN A 286 -15.61 -51.57 20.48
N GLU A 287 -14.87 -52.23 21.36
CA GLU A 287 -13.72 -51.81 22.15
C GLU A 287 -12.46 -51.53 21.32
N GLY A 288 -11.54 -50.73 21.88
CA GLY A 288 -10.21 -50.51 21.29
C GLY A 288 -9.35 -49.53 22.10
N VAL A 289 -8.85 -49.99 23.23
CA VAL A 289 -7.86 -49.32 24.10
C VAL A 289 -6.52 -49.15 23.38
N SER A 290 -5.94 -47.94 23.45
CA SER A 290 -4.49 -47.60 23.62
C SER A 290 -4.28 -46.14 23.15
N GLY A 291 -3.78 -45.15 23.90
CA GLY A 291 -2.76 -45.18 24.95
C GLY A 291 -1.40 -44.75 24.36
N ALA A 292 -1.05 -43.45 24.47
CA ALA A 292 0.29 -42.81 24.46
C ALA A 292 0.15 -41.38 23.87
N ARG A 293 0.24 -40.26 24.59
CA ARG A 293 1.29 -39.68 25.45
C ARG A 293 2.63 -39.40 24.73
N ALA A 294 2.79 -38.13 24.36
CA ALA A 294 3.94 -37.23 24.48
C ALA A 294 5.37 -37.68 24.09
N GLN A 295 6.05 -36.86 23.29
CA GLN A 295 7.34 -36.17 23.56
C GLN A 295 7.72 -35.36 22.30
N ILE A 296 7.95 -34.04 22.39
CA ILE A 296 9.22 -33.36 22.71
C ILE A 296 10.38 -33.86 21.84
N GLY A 297 10.84 -32.95 20.98
CA GLY A 297 12.11 -32.94 20.25
C GLY A 297 12.27 -31.53 19.68
#